data_AF-Q2L2E2-F1
#
_entry.id   AF-Q2L2E2-F1
#
_cell.length_a   1.000
_cell.length_b   1.000
_cell.length_c   1.000
_cell.angle_alpha   90.00
_cell.angle_beta   90.00
_cell.angle_gamma   90.00
#
_symmetry.space_group_name_H-M   'P 1'
#
loop_
_entity.id
_entity.type
_entity.pdbx_description
1 polymer ?
#
loop_
_entity_poly.entity_id
_entity_poly.type
_entity_poly.pdbx_seq_one_letter_code
_entity_poly.pdbx_strand_id
1 'polypeptide(L)'
;MCGPLRPEETQPASRKARGLCCAWHMKMERGMSRSRRNTPITGITTARSEKFDKQRWHRAYRKAERQRLQTDPYSMPRHPLEFGAHAWNLSKDGKKYWGCDVPPRLMRK
;
A
#
# COMPACT_ATOMS: atom_id res chain seq x y z
N MET A 1 26.11 -60.77 57.58
CA MET A 1 26.23 -60.40 56.15
C MET A 1 26.45 -58.91 56.07
N CYS A 2 27.57 -58.52 55.45
CA CYS A 2 28.08 -57.16 55.31
C CYS A 2 27.22 -56.30 54.36
N GLY A 3 27.03 -55.02 54.76
CA GLY A 3 26.79 -53.74 54.02
C GLY A 3 26.18 -53.67 52.60
N PRO A 4 26.08 -52.45 52.00
CA PRO A 4 26.58 -51.15 52.46
C PRO A 4 25.57 -49.98 52.44
N LEU A 5 26.09 -48.87 52.94
CA LEU A 5 25.54 -47.52 53.06
C LEU A 5 25.47 -46.74 51.72
N ARG A 6 24.45 -45.88 51.62
CA ARG A 6 24.38 -44.58 50.88
C ARG A 6 24.28 -44.65 49.34
N PRO A 7 23.70 -43.64 48.65
CA PRO A 7 23.67 -42.21 49.02
C PRO A 7 22.36 -41.44 48.84
N GLU A 8 22.29 -40.36 49.62
CA GLU A 8 21.53 -39.12 49.39
C GLU A 8 21.49 -38.74 47.90
N GLU A 9 20.32 -38.77 47.28
CA GLU A 9 20.10 -38.10 45.99
C GLU A 9 19.94 -36.60 46.24
N THR A 10 21.08 -35.92 46.15
CA THR A 10 21.24 -34.50 45.83
C THR A 10 20.18 -34.00 44.84
N GLN A 11 19.37 -33.04 45.28
CA GLN A 11 18.56 -32.19 44.40
C GLN A 11 19.47 -31.44 43.41
N PRO A 12 19.24 -31.49 42.10
CA PRO A 12 19.94 -30.60 41.19
C PRO A 12 19.35 -29.19 41.26
N ALA A 13 20.01 -28.31 42.03
CA ALA A 13 19.92 -26.88 41.82
C ALA A 13 20.49 -26.53 40.45
N SER A 14 19.64 -26.20 39.47
CA SER A 14 20.10 -25.75 38.17
C SER A 14 19.12 -24.77 37.50
N ARG A 15 19.48 -23.50 37.67
CA ARG A 15 19.46 -22.41 36.66
C ARG A 15 18.11 -21.86 36.20
N LYS A 16 17.76 -20.73 36.82
CA LYS A 16 16.99 -19.58 36.31
C LYS A 16 16.89 -19.55 34.77
N ALA A 17 15.74 -19.93 34.22
CA ALA A 17 15.34 -19.54 32.88
C ALA A 17 14.95 -18.05 32.91
N ARG A 18 15.92 -17.19 32.61
CA ARG A 18 15.69 -15.79 32.30
C ARG A 18 14.93 -15.71 30.97
N GLY A 19 13.83 -14.98 30.96
CA GLY A 19 13.37 -14.22 29.79
C GLY A 19 13.02 -15.04 28.56
N LEU A 20 11.88 -15.73 28.59
CA LEU A 20 11.16 -16.00 27.35
C LEU A 20 10.15 -14.87 27.15
N CYS A 21 10.66 -13.80 26.54
CA CYS A 21 9.85 -12.75 25.95
C CYS A 21 8.83 -13.41 25.00
N CYS A 22 7.54 -13.35 25.35
CA CYS A 22 6.42 -13.82 24.54
C CYS A 22 6.36 -13.21 23.12
N ALA A 23 7.24 -12.26 22.78
CA ALA A 23 7.33 -11.60 21.49
C ALA A 23 7.85 -12.48 20.34
N TRP A 24 8.38 -13.68 20.60
CA TRP A 24 8.98 -14.52 19.54
C TRP A 24 8.09 -15.66 19.02
N HIS A 25 6.97 -15.97 19.69
CA HIS A 25 6.11 -17.11 19.34
C HIS A 25 4.95 -16.77 18.37
N MET A 26 5.05 -15.66 17.61
CA MET A 26 4.12 -15.32 16.51
C MET A 26 4.83 -15.09 15.16
N LYS A 27 6.08 -15.55 15.02
CA LYS A 27 6.92 -15.24 13.84
C LYS A 27 7.04 -16.39 12.83
N MET A 28 6.15 -17.38 12.85
CA MET A 28 6.27 -18.55 11.96
C MET A 28 4.94 -19.10 11.43
N GLU A 29 4.08 -18.27 10.83
CA GLU A 29 3.08 -18.80 9.89
C GLU A 29 2.99 -17.97 8.60
N ARG A 30 3.45 -18.60 7.51
CA ARG A 30 3.25 -18.29 6.08
C ARG A 30 4.18 -17.25 5.41
N GLY A 31 5.40 -17.71 5.13
CA GLY A 31 5.91 -17.91 3.75
C GLY A 31 6.02 -16.70 2.79
N MET A 32 7.28 -16.32 2.54
CA MET A 32 7.86 -15.45 1.49
C MET A 32 7.72 -13.92 1.56
N SER A 33 8.77 -13.27 1.03
CA SER A 33 9.13 -11.85 1.00
C SER A 33 8.07 -10.91 0.42
N ARG A 34 7.09 -10.52 1.24
CA ARG A 34 6.04 -9.59 0.78
C ARG A 34 6.55 -8.15 0.92
N SER A 35 7.06 -7.60 -0.17
CA SER A 35 7.46 -6.19 -0.27
C SER A 35 6.31 -5.27 0.16
N ARG A 36 6.61 -4.35 1.07
CA ARG A 36 5.68 -3.31 1.53
C ARG A 36 5.87 -2.06 0.70
N ARG A 37 4.81 -1.27 0.54
CA ARG A 37 4.92 0.07 -0.05
C ARG A 37 5.78 0.94 0.86
N ASN A 38 6.87 1.49 0.33
CA ASN A 38 7.76 2.38 1.08
C ASN A 38 7.05 3.69 1.46
N THR A 39 6.21 4.21 0.57
CA THR A 39 5.40 5.42 0.78
C THR A 39 3.95 5.15 0.40
N PRO A 40 3.12 4.69 1.35
CA PRO A 40 1.71 4.47 1.10
C PRO A 40 0.95 5.80 0.95
N ILE A 41 0.74 6.23 -0.30
CA ILE A 41 -0.02 7.43 -0.63
C ILE A 41 -1.41 7.01 -1.13
N THR A 42 -2.46 7.66 -0.61
CA THR A 42 -3.85 7.48 -1.09
C THR A 42 -4.52 8.79 -1.46
N GLY A 43 -5.62 8.70 -2.21
CA GLY A 43 -6.45 9.86 -2.49
C GLY A 43 -7.17 10.35 -1.23
N ILE A 44 -7.40 11.67 -1.14
CA ILE A 44 -8.30 12.25 -0.13
C ILE A 44 -9.75 11.96 -0.51
N THR A 45 -10.05 12.06 -1.81
CA THR A 45 -11.41 11.88 -2.34
C THR A 45 -11.84 10.41 -2.37
N THR A 46 -13.15 10.19 -2.25
CA THR A 46 -13.82 8.87 -2.29
C THR A 46 -13.83 8.23 -3.68
N ALA A 47 -13.46 8.98 -4.73
CA ALA A 47 -13.40 8.50 -6.10
C ALA A 47 -12.34 7.40 -6.24
N ARG A 48 -12.79 6.19 -6.57
CA ARG A 48 -11.90 5.03 -6.75
C ARG A 48 -11.02 5.14 -8.00
N SER A 49 -11.45 5.89 -9.02
CA SER A 49 -10.72 6.01 -10.28
C SER A 49 -11.00 7.32 -11.01
N GLU A 50 -10.00 7.86 -11.69
CA GLU A 50 -10.13 8.98 -12.65
C GLU A 50 -10.48 8.51 -14.07
N LYS A 51 -10.77 7.22 -14.24
CA LYS A 51 -10.93 6.62 -15.58
C LYS A 51 -12.07 7.28 -16.35
N PHE A 52 -13.17 7.59 -15.66
CA PHE A 52 -14.33 8.23 -16.26
C PHE A 52 -14.03 9.65 -16.71
N ASP A 53 -13.43 10.48 -15.85
CA ASP A 53 -13.07 11.86 -16.18
C ASP A 53 -12.09 11.90 -17.35
N LYS A 54 -11.06 11.04 -17.31
CA LYS A 54 -10.10 10.87 -18.40
C LYS A 54 -10.77 10.48 -19.70
N GLN A 55 -11.74 9.57 -19.63
CA GLN A 55 -12.47 9.17 -20.82
C GLN A 55 -13.34 10.31 -21.35
N ARG A 56 -14.01 11.06 -20.49
CA ARG A 56 -14.90 12.17 -20.86
C ARG A 56 -14.13 13.29 -21.55
N TRP A 57 -13.05 13.79 -20.94
CA TRP A 57 -12.30 14.91 -21.54
C TRP A 57 -11.57 14.48 -22.81
N HIS A 58 -10.99 13.26 -22.87
CA HIS A 58 -10.37 12.76 -24.10
C HIS A 58 -11.38 12.60 -25.24
N ARG A 59 -12.62 12.17 -24.96
CA ARG A 59 -13.68 12.08 -25.98
C ARG A 59 -14.01 13.46 -26.54
N ALA A 60 -14.15 14.46 -25.68
CA ALA A 60 -14.44 15.84 -26.09
C ALA A 60 -13.28 16.43 -26.93
N TYR A 61 -12.04 16.28 -26.45
CA TYR A 61 -10.84 16.74 -27.16
C TYR A 61 -10.72 16.12 -28.55
N ARG A 62 -10.83 14.79 -28.66
CA ARG A 62 -10.74 14.10 -29.96
C ARG A 62 -11.86 14.48 -30.92
N LYS A 63 -13.07 14.76 -30.42
CA LYS A 63 -14.18 15.24 -31.24
C LYS A 63 -13.86 16.62 -31.81
N ALA A 64 -13.37 17.53 -30.97
CA ALA A 64 -13.03 18.89 -31.39
C ALA A 64 -11.86 18.91 -32.38
N GLU A 65 -10.84 18.08 -32.16
CA GLU A 65 -9.68 17.99 -33.06
C GLU A 65 -10.07 17.37 -34.40
N ARG A 66 -10.94 16.36 -34.42
CA ARG A 66 -11.48 15.80 -35.66
C ARG A 66 -12.25 16.85 -36.47
N GLN A 67 -13.08 17.64 -35.79
CA GLN A 67 -13.82 18.73 -36.44
C GLN A 67 -12.87 19.77 -37.01
N ARG A 68 -11.85 20.18 -36.23
CA ARG A 68 -10.81 21.11 -36.67
C ARG A 68 -10.11 20.64 -37.95
N LEU A 69 -9.66 19.38 -37.97
CA LEU A 69 -9.01 18.78 -39.14
C LEU A 69 -9.92 18.70 -40.37
N GLN A 70 -11.24 18.68 -40.20
CA GLN A 70 -12.19 18.68 -41.31
C GLN A 70 -12.47 20.09 -41.86
N THR A 71 -12.50 21.11 -40.99
CA THR A 71 -12.86 22.48 -41.38
C THR A 71 -11.65 23.34 -41.75
N ASP A 72 -10.58 23.28 -40.96
CA ASP A 72 -9.35 24.04 -41.17
C ASP A 72 -8.16 23.28 -40.58
N PRO A 73 -7.47 22.47 -41.39
CA PRO A 73 -6.33 21.67 -40.94
C PRO A 73 -5.15 22.50 -40.43
N TYR A 74 -5.00 23.75 -40.89
CA TYR A 74 -3.84 24.60 -40.59
C TYR A 74 -4.05 25.47 -39.35
N SER A 75 -5.27 25.55 -38.83
CA SER A 75 -5.56 26.19 -37.55
C SER A 75 -4.79 25.57 -36.39
N MET A 76 -4.65 26.31 -35.29
CA MET A 76 -3.98 25.80 -34.11
C MET A 76 -4.77 24.67 -33.42
N PRO A 77 -4.10 23.59 -32.97
CA PRO A 77 -4.73 22.57 -32.15
C PRO A 77 -5.35 23.18 -30.90
N ARG A 78 -6.52 22.68 -30.50
CA ARG A 78 -7.18 23.19 -29.28
C ARG A 78 -6.42 22.76 -28.04
N HIS A 79 -6.43 23.57 -26.99
CA HIS A 79 -5.71 23.23 -25.78
C HIS A 79 -6.51 22.22 -24.93
N PRO A 80 -5.90 21.12 -24.43
CA PRO A 80 -6.62 20.12 -23.63
C PRO A 80 -7.33 20.67 -22.38
N LEU A 81 -6.81 21.76 -21.81
CA LEU A 81 -7.42 22.40 -20.65
C LEU A 81 -8.81 22.98 -20.92
N GLU A 82 -9.09 23.38 -22.16
CA GLU A 82 -10.42 23.84 -22.59
C GLU A 82 -11.50 22.76 -22.38
N PHE A 83 -11.10 21.48 -22.33
CA PHE A 83 -11.99 20.34 -22.18
C PHE A 83 -12.03 19.78 -20.75
N GLY A 84 -11.46 20.51 -19.78
CA GLY A 84 -11.47 20.10 -18.37
C GLY A 84 -10.34 19.14 -17.99
N ALA A 85 -9.23 19.10 -18.74
CA ALA A 85 -8.04 18.33 -18.38
C ALA A 85 -7.23 18.92 -17.20
N HIS A 86 -7.74 19.95 -16.51
CA HIS A 86 -7.10 20.54 -15.34
C HIS A 86 -7.00 19.52 -14.21
N ALA A 87 -5.81 19.43 -13.58
CA ALA A 87 -5.55 18.56 -12.44
C ALA A 87 -6.56 18.76 -11.29
N TRP A 88 -7.04 19.99 -11.11
CA TRP A 88 -8.00 20.39 -10.07
C TRP A 88 -9.46 20.02 -10.37
N ASN A 89 -9.79 19.68 -11.62
CA ASN A 89 -11.17 19.33 -12.03
C ASN A 89 -11.42 17.82 -12.07
N LEU A 90 -10.42 16.99 -11.75
CA LEU A 90 -10.58 15.54 -11.72
C LEU A 90 -11.17 15.09 -10.39
N SER A 91 -12.00 14.04 -10.42
CA SER A 91 -12.68 13.49 -9.25
C SER A 91 -11.75 12.92 -8.19
N LYS A 92 -10.48 12.67 -8.52
CA LYS A 92 -9.49 12.15 -7.58
C LYS A 92 -8.51 13.25 -7.19
N ASP A 93 -9.03 14.25 -6.50
CA ASP A 93 -8.21 15.30 -5.93
C ASP A 93 -7.60 14.88 -4.58
N GLY A 94 -6.43 15.45 -4.29
CA GLY A 94 -5.71 15.33 -3.03
C GLY A 94 -4.93 14.02 -2.86
N LYS A 95 -3.76 14.11 -2.24
CA LYS A 95 -2.97 12.97 -1.79
C LYS A 95 -2.79 13.05 -0.28
N LYS A 96 -3.04 11.95 0.42
CA LYS A 96 -2.71 11.77 1.83
C LYS A 96 -1.73 10.64 2.01
N TYR A 97 -0.77 10.84 2.90
CA TYR A 97 0.04 9.75 3.41
C TYR A 97 -0.81 8.93 4.38
N TRP A 98 -0.64 7.62 4.31
CA TRP A 98 -1.04 6.74 5.40
C TRP A 98 -0.15 7.03 6.59
N GLY A 99 -0.75 7.29 7.76
CA GLY A 99 -0.02 7.48 9.01
C GLY A 99 0.69 6.20 9.47
N CYS A 100 1.32 6.28 10.64
CA CYS A 100 2.08 5.19 11.24
C CYS A 100 1.25 3.91 11.48
N ASP A 101 -0.06 4.08 11.72
CA ASP A 101 -0.94 3.05 12.28
C ASP A 101 -1.75 2.28 11.22
N VAL A 102 -1.26 2.19 9.98
CA VAL A 102 -2.01 1.49 8.93
C VAL A 102 -1.75 -0.02 8.98
N PRO A 103 -2.79 -0.87 8.96
CA PRO A 103 -2.61 -2.31 9.08
C PRO A 103 -1.71 -2.87 7.96
N PRO A 104 -0.78 -3.79 8.27
CA PRO A 104 0.17 -4.35 7.32
C PRO A 104 -0.46 -5.01 6.08
N ARG A 105 -1.77 -5.34 6.13
CA ARG A 105 -2.52 -5.90 5.00
C ARG A 105 -2.77 -4.86 3.90
N LEU A 106 -3.04 -3.60 4.26
CA LEU A 106 -3.28 -2.51 3.31
C LEU A 106 -1.98 -2.01 2.66
N MET A 107 -0.85 -2.09 3.38
CA MET A 107 0.49 -1.69 2.89
C MET A 107 1.13 -2.65 1.88
N ARG A 108 0.46 -3.75 1.55
CA ARG A 108 0.96 -4.72 0.56
C ARG A 108 0.83 -4.14 -0.84
N LYS A 109 1.83 -4.40 -1.70
CA LYS A 109 1.84 -3.92 -3.07
C LYS A 109 0.72 -4.55 -3.88
#